data_AF-A0A7S1P2F4-F1
#
_entry.id   AF-A0A7S1P2F4-F1
#
_cell.length_a   1.000
_cell.length_b   1.000
_cell.length_c   1.000
_cell.angle_alpha   90.00
_cell.angle_beta   90.00
_cell.angle_gamma   90.00
#
_symmetry.space_group_name_H-M   'P 1'
#
loop_
_entity.id
_entity.type
_entity.pdbx_description
1 polymer ?
#
loop_
_entity_poly.entity_id
_entity_poly.type
_entity_poly.pdbx_seq_one_letter_code
_entity_poly.pdbx_strand_id
1 'polypeptide(L)'
;EMYPDAAIKESQMLHYGECSWEDQAYVLLQQFYPGAAECINEEYGYANEMTNNCVGGIKVPTTRPVRQAVLFYVHRLYGITHDDYKYSAMNNFMSLVQKIFVKKLACYPERITRNDFKRVMDIFNAQDITHYVLIVFEGRRIAELVFALEALLRAQTS
;
A
#
# COMPACT_ATOMS: atom_id res chain seq x y z
N GLU A 1 19.49 -10.76 -8.77
CA GLU A 1 18.43 -11.40 -9.58
C GLU A 1 17.25 -10.47 -9.69
N MET A 2 16.80 -10.22 -10.92
CA MET A 2 15.67 -9.36 -11.25
C MET A 2 14.39 -10.18 -11.05
N TYR A 3 13.51 -9.72 -10.15
CA TYR A 3 12.29 -10.43 -9.76
C TYR A 3 11.40 -10.73 -10.99
N PRO A 4 10.98 -11.98 -11.21
CA PRO A 4 10.06 -12.29 -12.29
C PRO A 4 8.67 -11.81 -11.86
N ASP A 5 8.21 -10.68 -12.41
CA ASP A 5 6.80 -10.35 -12.41
C ASP A 5 6.30 -10.55 -13.83
N ALA A 6 5.37 -11.48 -14.02
CA ALA A 6 4.30 -11.18 -14.95
C ALA A 6 3.54 -10.00 -14.32
N ALA A 7 3.84 -8.77 -14.75
CA ALA A 7 3.08 -7.61 -14.33
C ALA A 7 1.60 -7.92 -14.57
N ILE A 8 0.77 -7.75 -13.54
CA ILE A 8 -0.69 -7.91 -13.67
C ILE A 8 -1.11 -7.01 -14.82
N LYS A 9 -1.76 -7.59 -15.85
CA LYS A 9 -2.23 -6.80 -16.98
C LYS A 9 -3.27 -5.81 -16.47
N GLU A 10 -3.24 -4.59 -17.00
CA GLU A 10 -4.18 -3.54 -16.58
C GLU A 10 -5.64 -3.99 -16.73
N SER A 11 -5.95 -4.79 -17.76
CA SER A 11 -7.27 -5.41 -17.98
C SER A 11 -7.72 -6.42 -16.91
N GLN A 12 -6.83 -6.81 -15.99
CA GLN A 12 -7.08 -7.76 -14.91
C GLN A 12 -7.04 -7.07 -13.53
N MET A 13 -6.82 -5.75 -13.49
CA MET A 13 -6.79 -4.99 -12.26
C MET A 13 -8.21 -4.68 -11.79
N LEU A 14 -8.39 -4.68 -10.47
CA LEU A 14 -9.59 -4.16 -9.82
C LEU A 14 -9.49 -2.63 -9.80
N HIS A 15 -10.49 -1.95 -10.37
CA HIS A 15 -10.57 -0.50 -10.26
C HIS A 15 -11.04 -0.14 -8.85
N TYR A 16 -10.36 0.79 -8.19
CA TYR A 16 -10.69 1.16 -6.81
C TYR A 16 -12.12 1.68 -6.67
N GLY A 17 -12.68 2.28 -7.72
CA GLY A 17 -14.09 2.69 -7.75
C GLY A 17 -15.10 1.54 -7.84
N GLU A 18 -14.69 0.32 -8.24
CA GLU A 18 -15.56 -0.86 -8.27
C GLU A 18 -15.71 -1.48 -6.87
N CYS A 19 -14.61 -1.55 -6.12
CA CYS A 19 -14.59 -2.02 -4.74
C CYS A 19 -13.46 -1.34 -3.96
N SER A 20 -13.82 -0.29 -3.21
CA SER A 20 -12.95 0.44 -2.30
C SER A 20 -12.97 -0.19 -0.91
N TRP A 21 -11.95 0.12 -0.11
CA TRP A 21 -11.98 -0.24 1.31
C TRP A 21 -13.16 0.44 2.01
N GLU A 22 -13.35 1.73 1.77
CA GLU A 22 -14.28 2.58 2.52
C GLU A 22 -15.75 2.27 2.25
N ASP A 23 -16.11 1.97 0.99
CA ASP A 23 -17.52 1.89 0.59
C ASP A 23 -18.05 0.45 0.54
N GLN A 24 -17.29 -0.49 -0.03
CA GLN A 24 -17.74 -1.87 -0.20
C GLN A 24 -17.12 -2.82 0.82
N ALA A 25 -15.79 -2.89 0.89
CA ALA A 25 -15.12 -3.93 1.65
C ALA A 25 -15.33 -3.77 3.17
N TYR A 26 -15.11 -2.57 3.72
CA TYR A 26 -15.32 -2.30 5.14
C TYR A 26 -16.76 -2.55 5.56
N VAL A 27 -17.74 -2.09 4.76
CA VAL A 27 -19.17 -2.28 5.04
C VAL A 27 -19.51 -3.76 5.11
N LEU A 28 -19.00 -4.58 4.19
CA LEU A 28 -19.23 -6.03 4.22
C LEU A 28 -18.55 -6.66 5.43
N LEU A 29 -17.29 -6.30 5.73
CA LEU A 29 -16.56 -6.84 6.88
C LEU A 29 -17.26 -6.48 8.20
N GLN A 30 -17.79 -5.27 8.32
CA GLN A 30 -18.55 -4.81 9.48
C GLN A 30 -19.80 -5.67 9.72
N GLN A 31 -20.45 -6.18 8.66
CA GLN A 31 -21.62 -7.05 8.80
C GLN A 31 -21.24 -8.43 9.35
N PHE A 32 -20.08 -8.98 8.95
CA PHE A 32 -19.63 -10.30 9.37
C PHE A 32 -18.89 -10.29 10.71
N TYR A 33 -18.04 -9.29 10.93
CA TYR A 33 -17.18 -9.20 12.10
C TYR A 33 -16.91 -7.73 12.51
N PRO A 34 -17.89 -7.08 13.18
CA PRO A 34 -17.82 -5.66 13.54
C PRO A 34 -16.54 -5.27 14.30
N GLY A 35 -16.17 -6.04 15.34
CA GLY A 35 -15.02 -5.71 16.18
C GLY A 35 -13.69 -5.77 15.43
N ALA A 36 -13.53 -6.71 14.49
CA ALA A 36 -12.31 -6.78 13.68
C ALA A 36 -12.29 -5.67 12.61
N ALA A 37 -13.44 -5.37 12.01
CA ALA A 37 -13.56 -4.30 11.02
C ALA A 37 -13.15 -2.94 11.60
N GLU A 38 -13.63 -2.60 12.79
CA GLU A 38 -13.29 -1.36 13.48
C GLU A 38 -11.79 -1.28 13.75
N CYS A 39 -11.18 -2.31 14.37
CA CYS A 39 -9.74 -2.32 14.64
C CYS A 39 -8.89 -2.20 13.36
N ILE A 40 -9.23 -2.94 12.31
CA ILE A 40 -8.50 -2.89 11.04
C ILE A 40 -8.60 -1.48 10.42
N ASN A 41 -9.79 -0.87 10.47
CA ASN A 41 -10.00 0.46 9.92
C ASN A 41 -9.21 1.53 10.69
N GLU A 42 -9.18 1.46 12.02
CA GLU A 42 -8.40 2.36 12.87
C GLU A 42 -6.89 2.21 12.61
N GLU A 43 -6.38 0.98 12.56
CA GLU A 43 -4.98 0.69 12.28
C GLU A 43 -4.54 1.18 10.90
N TYR A 44 -5.37 0.93 9.87
CA TYR A 44 -5.13 1.39 8.50
C TYR A 44 -5.15 2.92 8.41
N GLY A 45 -6.14 3.57 9.03
CA GLY A 45 -6.24 5.02 9.11
C GLY A 45 -5.01 5.62 9.80
N TYR A 46 -4.63 5.06 10.95
CA TYR A 46 -3.47 5.51 11.73
C TYR A 46 -2.17 5.44 10.91
N ALA A 47 -1.90 4.32 10.23
CA ALA A 47 -0.70 4.17 9.42
C ALA A 47 -0.63 5.19 8.27
N ASN A 48 -1.77 5.48 7.65
CA ASN A 48 -1.88 6.42 6.52
C ASN A 48 -1.87 7.89 6.93
N GLU A 49 -2.33 8.21 8.13
CA GLU A 49 -2.43 9.59 8.63
C GLU A 49 -1.19 10.04 9.41
N MET A 50 -0.56 9.13 10.17
CA MET A 50 0.60 9.41 11.00
C MET A 50 1.69 10.16 10.22
N THR A 51 2.25 11.22 10.81
CA THR A 51 3.34 12.01 10.20
C THR A 51 3.99 12.95 11.20
N ASN A 52 5.31 13.08 11.11
CA ASN A 52 6.10 14.12 11.78
C ASN A 52 6.29 15.38 10.89
N ASN A 53 5.70 15.37 9.69
CA ASN A 53 5.87 16.37 8.63
C ASN A 53 7.33 16.53 8.20
N CYS A 54 8.06 15.41 8.13
CA CYS A 54 9.41 15.35 7.61
C CYS A 54 9.55 14.27 6.52
N VAL A 55 10.45 14.49 5.56
CA VAL A 55 10.90 13.48 4.58
C VAL A 55 12.42 13.56 4.51
N GLY A 56 13.12 12.45 4.75
CA GLY A 56 14.58 12.45 4.79
C GLY A 56 15.15 13.34 5.89
N GLY A 57 14.39 13.57 6.97
CA GLY A 57 14.75 14.51 8.04
C GLY A 57 14.48 16.00 7.73
N ILE A 58 13.97 16.33 6.54
CA ILE A 58 13.65 17.70 6.13
C ILE A 58 12.17 17.97 6.39
N LYS A 59 11.87 19.06 7.11
CA LYS A 59 10.49 19.52 7.37
C LYS A 59 9.80 19.90 6.06
N VAL A 60 8.58 19.42 5.85
CA VAL A 60 7.76 19.72 4.66
C VAL A 60 6.35 20.15 5.06
N PRO A 61 5.62 20.91 4.23
CA PRO A 61 4.23 21.27 4.52
C PRO A 61 3.30 20.06 4.66
N THR A 62 3.57 18.99 3.91
CA THR A 62 2.82 17.73 3.98
C THR A 62 3.65 16.56 3.47
N THR A 63 3.52 15.40 4.11
CA THR A 63 4.09 14.13 3.64
C THR A 63 3.07 13.27 2.91
N ARG A 64 1.79 13.71 2.81
CA ARG A 64 0.71 12.94 2.18
C ARG A 64 1.05 12.45 0.76
N PRO A 65 1.66 13.24 -0.14
CA PRO A 65 1.96 12.76 -1.49
C PRO A 65 2.92 11.56 -1.53
N VAL A 66 3.96 11.54 -0.68
CA VAL A 66 4.89 10.41 -0.63
C VAL A 66 4.26 9.19 0.04
N ARG A 67 3.44 9.38 1.07
CA ARG A 67 2.70 8.27 1.71
C ARG A 67 1.72 7.61 0.74
N GLN A 68 0.95 8.42 0.01
CA GLN A 68 0.05 7.94 -1.05
C GLN A 68 0.81 7.23 -2.18
N ALA A 69 1.97 7.74 -2.59
CA ALA A 69 2.79 7.08 -3.60
C ALA A 69 3.21 5.66 -3.16
N VAL A 70 3.62 5.49 -1.89
CA VAL A 70 3.98 4.17 -1.34
C VAL A 70 2.75 3.26 -1.28
N LEU A 71 1.64 3.72 -0.71
CA LEU A 71 0.41 2.95 -0.58
C LEU A 71 -0.13 2.51 -1.94
N PHE A 72 -0.23 3.43 -2.90
CA PHE A 72 -0.78 3.14 -4.23
C PHE A 72 0.17 2.30 -5.08
N TYR A 73 1.47 2.36 -4.82
CA TYR A 73 2.41 1.42 -5.40
C TYR A 73 2.16 0.00 -4.89
N VAL A 74 1.94 -0.18 -3.58
CA VAL A 74 1.57 -1.49 -3.00
C VAL A 74 0.25 -1.98 -3.59
N HIS A 75 -0.80 -1.16 -3.60
CA HIS A 75 -2.08 -1.53 -4.22
C HIS A 75 -1.89 -2.00 -5.67
N ARG A 76 -1.05 -1.30 -6.45
CA ARG A 76 -0.76 -1.69 -7.84
C ARG A 76 0.02 -3.00 -7.97
N LEU A 77 0.90 -3.32 -7.02
CA LEU A 77 1.57 -4.63 -6.97
C LEU A 77 0.58 -5.78 -6.75
N TYR A 78 -0.50 -5.53 -6.01
CA TYR A 78 -1.56 -6.48 -5.74
C TYR A 78 -2.70 -6.44 -6.78
N GLY A 79 -2.64 -5.57 -7.77
CA GLY A 79 -3.61 -5.50 -8.87
C GLY A 79 -4.79 -4.56 -8.63
N ILE A 80 -4.66 -3.59 -7.72
CA ILE A 80 -5.63 -2.51 -7.50
C ILE A 80 -5.13 -1.23 -8.19
N THR A 81 -5.99 -0.59 -8.97
CA THR A 81 -5.69 0.69 -9.63
C THR A 81 -6.58 1.82 -9.11
N HIS A 82 -5.95 2.96 -8.79
CA HIS A 82 -6.65 4.18 -8.38
C HIS A 82 -6.87 5.08 -9.60
N ASP A 83 -8.12 5.23 -10.03
CA ASP A 83 -8.48 5.89 -11.29
C ASP A 83 -8.06 7.36 -11.32
N ASP A 84 -8.19 8.06 -10.19
CA ASP A 84 -7.83 9.48 -10.07
C ASP A 84 -6.33 9.72 -9.85
N TYR A 85 -5.52 8.65 -9.74
CA TYR A 85 -4.10 8.78 -9.45
C TYR A 85 -3.22 8.70 -10.70
N LYS A 86 -2.43 9.76 -10.94
CA LYS A 86 -1.44 9.80 -12.03
C LYS A 86 -0.19 9.00 -11.65
N TYR A 87 -0.16 7.71 -11.97
CA TYR A 87 0.99 6.83 -11.70
C TYR A 87 2.31 7.28 -12.35
N SER A 88 2.27 8.08 -13.43
CA SER A 88 3.46 8.72 -13.99
C SER A 88 4.13 9.70 -13.00
N ALA A 89 3.35 10.36 -12.14
CA ALA A 89 3.84 11.28 -11.11
C ALA A 89 4.47 10.55 -9.91
N MET A 90 4.25 9.24 -9.75
CA MET A 90 4.86 8.45 -8.66
C MET A 90 6.39 8.48 -8.71
N ASN A 91 6.99 8.57 -9.90
CA ASN A 91 8.44 8.68 -10.06
C ASN A 91 9.03 9.95 -9.42
N ASN A 92 8.22 10.97 -9.16
CA ASN A 92 8.65 12.18 -8.44
C ASN A 92 8.77 11.95 -6.93
N PHE A 93 8.11 10.92 -6.40
CA PHE A 93 8.07 10.62 -4.96
C PHE A 93 8.85 9.36 -4.60
N MET A 94 9.02 8.43 -5.53
CA MET A 94 9.71 7.16 -5.31
C MET A 94 10.77 6.87 -6.38
N SER A 95 12.03 6.79 -5.95
CA SER A 95 13.15 6.31 -6.73
C SER A 95 13.05 4.81 -7.00
N LEU A 96 13.80 4.31 -7.99
CA LEU A 96 13.86 2.89 -8.32
C LEU A 96 14.29 2.02 -7.12
N VAL A 97 15.25 2.50 -6.32
CA VAL A 97 15.72 1.77 -5.13
C VAL A 97 14.59 1.62 -4.11
N GLN A 98 13.80 2.67 -3.89
CA GLN A 98 12.64 2.64 -2.99
C GLN A 98 11.55 1.70 -3.51
N LYS A 99 11.27 1.70 -4.81
CA LYS A 99 10.31 0.77 -5.43
C LYS A 99 10.73 -0.69 -5.26
N ILE A 100 12.01 -1.00 -5.50
CA ILE A 100 12.54 -2.36 -5.31
C ILE A 100 12.40 -2.78 -3.84
N PHE A 101 12.73 -1.90 -2.89
CA PHE A 101 12.60 -2.19 -1.48
C PHE A 101 11.15 -2.42 -1.05
N VAL A 102 10.23 -1.52 -1.43
CA VAL A 102 8.80 -1.64 -1.13
C VAL A 102 8.22 -2.92 -1.74
N LYS A 103 8.55 -3.22 -3.00
CA LYS A 103 8.11 -4.46 -3.65
C LYS A 103 8.61 -5.70 -2.92
N LYS A 104 9.87 -5.67 -2.48
CA LYS A 104 10.46 -6.78 -1.72
C LYS A 104 9.77 -6.95 -0.37
N LEU A 105 9.52 -5.87 0.37
CA LEU A 105 8.78 -5.90 1.63
C LEU A 105 7.36 -6.44 1.44
N ALA A 106 6.67 -5.97 0.41
CA ALA A 106 5.27 -6.30 0.19
C ALA A 106 5.10 -7.76 -0.28
N CYS A 107 5.88 -8.20 -1.27
CA CYS A 107 5.66 -9.46 -1.98
C CYS A 107 6.59 -10.60 -1.54
N TYR A 108 7.80 -10.27 -1.07
CA TYR A 108 8.84 -11.26 -0.73
C TYR A 108 9.58 -10.90 0.58
N PRO A 109 8.85 -10.64 1.68
CA PRO A 109 9.46 -10.16 2.93
C PRO A 109 10.53 -11.12 3.47
N GLU A 110 10.40 -12.42 3.21
CA GLU A 110 11.37 -13.46 3.59
C GLU A 110 12.74 -13.28 2.93
N ARG A 111 12.84 -12.49 1.86
CA ARG A 111 14.08 -12.25 1.12
C ARG A 111 14.78 -10.98 1.56
N ILE A 112 14.17 -10.14 2.41
CA ILE A 112 14.74 -8.87 2.86
C ILE A 112 16.07 -9.12 3.57
N THR A 113 17.10 -8.38 3.19
CA THR A 113 18.45 -8.46 3.77
C THR A 113 18.83 -7.15 4.45
N ARG A 114 19.84 -7.20 5.33
CA ARG A 114 20.44 -5.99 5.91
C ARG A 114 20.97 -5.02 4.85
N ASN A 115 21.40 -5.54 3.69
CA ASN A 115 21.92 -4.72 2.62
C ASN A 115 20.82 -3.92 1.90
N ASP A 116 19.60 -4.45 1.85
CA ASP A 116 18.44 -3.73 1.31
C ASP A 116 18.11 -2.51 2.18
N PHE A 117 18.13 -2.68 3.52
CA PHE A 117 17.98 -1.57 4.46
C PHE A 117 19.09 -0.52 4.31
N LYS A 118 20.37 -0.94 4.20
CA LYS A 118 21.49 0.00 4.00
C LYS A 118 21.28 0.88 2.78
N ARG A 119 20.92 0.29 1.63
CA ARG A 119 20.69 1.02 0.37
C ARG A 119 19.56 2.04 0.46
N VAL A 120 18.51 1.74 1.24
CA VAL A 120 17.40 2.67 1.43
C VAL A 120 17.72 3.74 2.49
N MET A 121 18.51 3.41 3.51
CA MET A 121 18.96 4.35 4.53
C MET A 121 19.83 5.49 3.99
N ASP A 122 20.47 5.30 2.84
CA ASP A 122 21.17 6.38 2.12
C ASP A 122 20.21 7.47 1.59
N ILE A 123 18.90 7.18 1.53
CA ILE A 123 17.86 8.06 0.98
C ILE A 123 16.86 8.50 2.06
N PHE A 124 16.56 7.62 3.02
CA PHE A 124 15.59 7.85 4.10
C PHE A 124 16.22 7.66 5.47
N ASN A 125 15.77 8.45 6.45
CA ASN A 125 16.18 8.19 7.84
C ASN A 125 15.46 6.94 8.39
N ALA A 126 15.93 6.41 9.53
CA ALA A 126 15.34 5.22 10.13
C ALA A 126 13.85 5.37 10.53
N GLN A 127 13.40 6.58 10.86
CA GLN A 127 12.00 6.86 11.20
C GLN A 127 11.12 6.76 9.94
N ASP A 128 11.55 7.38 8.83
CA ASP A 128 10.86 7.32 7.54
C ASP A 128 10.72 5.87 7.08
N ILE A 129 11.79 5.07 7.21
CA ILE A 129 11.76 3.64 6.85
C ILE A 129 10.75 2.89 7.69
N THR A 130 10.76 3.09 9.01
CA THR A 130 9.81 2.44 9.92
C THR A 130 8.38 2.79 9.54
N HIS A 131 8.12 4.06 9.23
CA HIS A 131 6.80 4.51 8.80
C HIS A 131 6.37 3.91 7.45
N TYR A 132 7.26 3.87 6.45
CA TYR A 132 6.93 3.23 5.18
C TYR A 132 6.70 1.73 5.31
N VAL A 133 7.43 1.04 6.20
CA VAL A 133 7.17 -0.37 6.50
C VAL A 133 5.74 -0.57 7.01
N LEU A 134 5.26 0.30 7.90
CA LEU A 134 3.86 0.25 8.37
C LEU A 134 2.87 0.44 7.22
N ILE A 135 3.05 1.48 6.40
CA ILE A 135 2.18 1.74 5.24
C ILE A 135 2.17 0.55 4.28
N VAL A 136 3.33 -0.09 4.06
CA VAL A 136 3.44 -1.24 3.13
C VAL A 136 2.67 -2.45 3.65
N PHE A 137 2.81 -2.79 4.93
CA PHE A 137 2.09 -3.94 5.50
C PHE A 137 0.60 -3.68 5.60
N GLU A 138 0.20 -2.46 5.97
CA GLU A 138 -1.21 -2.08 6.02
C GLU A 138 -1.84 -2.04 4.63
N GLY A 139 -1.16 -1.45 3.65
CA GLY A 139 -1.62 -1.44 2.25
C GLY A 139 -1.75 -2.85 1.66
N ARG A 140 -0.84 -3.76 2.02
CA ARG A 140 -0.94 -5.18 1.64
C ARG A 140 -2.18 -5.82 2.26
N ARG A 141 -2.38 -5.66 3.57
CA ARG A 141 -3.51 -6.25 4.30
C ARG A 141 -4.83 -5.79 3.71
N ILE A 142 -4.99 -4.49 3.47
CA ILE A 142 -6.20 -3.93 2.87
C ILE A 142 -6.39 -4.45 1.44
N ALA A 143 -5.35 -4.51 0.62
CA ALA A 143 -5.47 -5.04 -0.74
C ALA A 143 -5.97 -6.49 -0.77
N GLU A 144 -5.40 -7.35 0.09
CA GLU A 144 -5.82 -8.75 0.23
C GLU A 144 -7.27 -8.88 0.71
N LEU A 145 -7.67 -8.06 1.69
CA LEU A 145 -9.04 -8.04 2.21
C LEU A 145 -10.05 -7.56 1.17
N VAL A 146 -9.72 -6.50 0.42
CA VAL A 146 -10.57 -5.97 -0.65
C VAL A 146 -10.87 -7.07 -1.67
N PHE A 147 -9.86 -7.79 -2.17
CA PHE A 147 -10.11 -8.90 -3.11
C PHE A 147 -10.94 -10.02 -2.51
N ALA A 148 -10.68 -10.41 -1.26
CA ALA A 148 -11.44 -11.47 -0.60
C ALA A 148 -12.93 -11.09 -0.43
N LEU A 149 -13.19 -9.85 -0.01
CA LEU A 149 -14.54 -9.33 0.22
C LEU A 149 -15.27 -9.04 -1.08
N GLU A 150 -14.57 -8.57 -2.11
CA GLU A 150 -15.09 -8.39 -3.46
C GLU A 150 -15.59 -9.73 -4.04
N ALA A 151 -14.81 -10.80 -3.89
CA ALA A 151 -15.22 -12.14 -4.29
C ALA A 151 -16.47 -12.63 -3.54
N LEU A 152 -16.57 -12.33 -2.23
CA LEU A 152 -17.76 -12.65 -1.43
C LEU A 152 -18.99 -11.85 -1.89
N LEU A 153 -18.86 -10.56 -2.20
CA LEU A 153 -19.94 -9.74 -2.73
C LEU A 153 -20.46 -10.32 -4.05
N ARG A 154 -19.56 -10.66 -4.98
CA ARG A 154 -19.94 -11.29 -6.26
C ARG A 154 -20.69 -12.60 -6.06
N ALA A 155 -20.25 -13.42 -5.09
CA ALA A 155 -20.88 -14.70 -4.77
C ALA A 155 -22.27 -14.54 -4.12
N GLN A 156 -22.54 -13.46 -3.37
CA GLN A 156 -23.86 -13.17 -2.83
C GLN A 156 -24.86 -12.71 -3.90
N THR A 157 -24.36 -12.04 -4.95
CA THR A 157 -25.19 -11.51 -6.04
C THR A 157 -25.42 -12.51 -7.19
N SER A 158 -24.75 -13.67 -7.16
CA SER A 158 -24.86 -14.74 -8.17
C SER A 158 -25.89 -15.78 -7.75
#